data_AF-A0A8J6AWS4-F1
#
_entry.id   AF-A0A8J6AWS4-F1
#
_cell.length_a   1.000
_cell.length_b   1.000
_cell.length_c   1.000
_cell.angle_alpha   90.00
_cell.angle_beta   90.00
_cell.angle_gamma   90.00
#
_symmetry.space_group_name_H-M   'P 1'
#
loop_
_entity.id
_entity.type
_entity.pdbx_description
1 polymer ?
#
loop_
_entity_poly.entity_id
_entity_poly.type
_entity_poly.pdbx_seq_one_letter_code
_entity_poly.pdbx_strand_id
1 'polypeptide(L)'
;MELDLDEKALAERDAETSRKALQIAWSKLEELAGADPYRILEELDELKRQCDEVLAAKTALVESLDNKLSQKDEEYARTLRNQETEIRDVVSQMQANFDKMRKNYEEELAQLEESFMRQRSDLLKANREEMDVVVEERRALEVSSIEQRQKMIAEYHEKIDETRRKDMEEYQLLKMEKEQEAATLEQQLEDMRATYQLNAEKLEYNYRVLNERDIETSNLISQNKRKIGKLGDLLAKAVAAYEKSEKHHRHDNDKLTADYKAATERFHQLQEKFKHFEADDAKRFRETWSLHQEEFIARLAKIVIADQSIHREVLGIQWEPPAEMTQLLRELGLVGHLRQRLEYLSAGIEGPDLDWLVESETAESTDPARDESEFWKRLSHLFPARRTQLWTNVERGLQELHSTLLERTKLYEQNSAIAAQNEELRGWLREHLASEVNDQLIVPPARIVHEEPAVVMSGAQRVAMRQR
;
A
#
# COMPACT_ATOMS: atom_id res chain seq x y z
N MET A 1 140.18 30.26 -152.73
CA MET A 1 139.39 29.68 -153.83
C MET A 1 139.54 30.49 -155.12
N GLU A 2 139.37 31.82 -155.14
CA GLU A 2 139.63 32.60 -156.38
C GLU A 2 141.13 32.81 -156.70
N LEU A 3 142.01 32.95 -155.71
CA LEU A 3 143.48 33.04 -155.93
C LEU A 3 144.14 31.74 -156.41
N ASP A 4 143.45 30.59 -156.25
CA ASP A 4 144.02 29.25 -156.53
C ASP A 4 143.86 28.83 -158.00
N LEU A 5 142.92 29.47 -158.71
CA LEU A 5 142.66 29.19 -160.12
C LEU A 5 143.73 29.80 -161.04
N ASP A 6 144.28 30.97 -160.67
CA ASP A 6 145.30 31.65 -161.46
C ASP A 6 146.66 30.95 -161.41
N GLU A 7 147.09 30.44 -160.24
CA GLU A 7 148.32 29.62 -160.11
C GLU A 7 148.23 28.32 -160.92
N LYS A 8 147.05 27.68 -160.93
CA LYS A 8 146.80 26.47 -161.69
C LYS A 8 146.80 26.73 -163.20
N ALA A 9 146.20 27.83 -163.64
CA ALA A 9 146.14 28.23 -165.05
C ALA A 9 147.51 28.65 -165.61
N LEU A 10 148.39 29.26 -164.79
CA LEU A 10 149.76 29.60 -165.19
C LEU A 10 150.62 28.34 -165.37
N ALA A 11 150.55 27.40 -164.43
CA ALA A 11 151.27 26.13 -164.49
C ALA A 11 150.81 25.23 -165.67
N GLU A 12 149.53 25.25 -166.02
CA GLU A 12 149.03 24.57 -167.22
C GLU A 12 149.57 25.19 -168.51
N ARG A 13 149.68 26.52 -168.60
CA ARG A 13 150.28 27.20 -169.76
C ARG A 13 151.78 26.91 -169.93
N ASP A 14 152.53 26.88 -168.84
CA ASP A 14 153.97 26.55 -168.88
C ASP A 14 154.21 25.07 -169.20
N ALA A 15 153.32 24.18 -168.73
CA ALA A 15 153.34 22.76 -169.10
C ALA A 15 152.99 22.52 -170.57
N GLU A 16 152.07 23.32 -171.14
CA GLU A 16 151.62 23.18 -172.52
C GLU A 16 152.64 23.74 -173.52
N THR A 17 153.33 24.83 -173.16
CA THR A 17 154.48 25.36 -173.93
C THR A 17 155.68 24.42 -173.90
N SER A 18 156.01 23.85 -172.74
CA SER A 18 157.09 22.85 -172.59
C SER A 18 156.77 21.55 -173.35
N ARG A 19 155.50 21.11 -173.35
CA ARG A 19 155.04 19.95 -174.13
C ARG A 19 155.14 20.18 -175.65
N LYS A 20 154.83 21.39 -176.13
CA LYS A 20 155.02 21.77 -177.53
C LYS A 20 156.48 21.85 -177.93
N ALA A 21 157.36 22.36 -177.05
CA ALA A 21 158.81 22.38 -177.29
C ALA A 21 159.40 20.98 -177.39
N LEU A 22 159.00 20.07 -176.48
CA LEU A 22 159.37 18.65 -176.54
C LEU A 22 158.89 18.01 -177.86
N GLN A 23 157.67 18.29 -178.31
CA GLN A 23 157.15 17.72 -179.56
C GLN A 23 157.92 18.20 -180.80
N ILE A 24 158.40 19.45 -180.81
CA ILE A 24 159.26 19.99 -181.88
C ILE A 24 160.65 19.33 -181.84
N ALA A 25 161.24 19.15 -180.66
CA ALA A 25 162.52 18.46 -180.50
C ALA A 25 162.42 16.99 -180.96
N TRP A 26 161.31 16.31 -180.63
CA TRP A 26 161.00 14.97 -181.13
C TRP A 26 160.90 14.92 -182.66
N SER A 27 160.31 15.92 -183.32
CA SER A 27 160.22 15.99 -184.80
C SER A 27 161.57 16.27 -185.49
N LYS A 28 162.48 17.01 -184.82
CA LYS A 28 163.85 17.24 -185.30
C LYS A 28 164.69 15.96 -185.33
N LEU A 29 164.38 15.03 -184.42
CA LEU A 29 164.99 13.71 -184.33
C LEU A 29 164.55 12.77 -185.47
N GLU A 30 163.37 12.98 -186.05
CA GLU A 30 162.91 12.24 -187.25
C GLU A 30 163.67 12.63 -188.52
N GLU A 31 164.07 13.90 -188.69
CA GLU A 31 164.77 14.38 -189.90
C GLU A 31 166.24 13.92 -190.00
N LEU A 32 166.85 13.52 -188.87
CA LEU A 32 168.24 13.06 -188.81
C LEU A 32 168.43 11.55 -189.05
N ALA A 33 167.37 10.81 -189.38
CA ALA A 33 167.37 9.35 -189.55
C ALA A 33 168.33 8.82 -190.65
N GLY A 34 168.91 9.69 -191.49
CA GLY A 34 169.86 9.31 -192.53
C GLY A 34 171.34 9.40 -192.17
N ALA A 35 171.70 9.89 -190.96
CA ALA A 35 173.08 10.21 -190.60
C ALA A 35 173.55 9.62 -189.26
N ASP A 36 174.87 9.49 -189.16
CA ASP A 36 175.74 8.84 -188.16
C ASP A 36 175.22 8.73 -186.69
N PRO A 37 175.18 7.52 -186.08
CA PRO A 37 174.59 7.24 -184.76
C PRO A 37 175.02 8.06 -183.53
N TYR A 38 176.20 8.68 -183.52
CA TYR A 38 176.66 9.47 -182.36
C TYR A 38 175.86 10.77 -182.15
N ARG A 39 175.36 11.38 -183.23
CA ARG A 39 174.55 12.62 -183.15
C ARG A 39 173.15 12.40 -182.57
N ILE A 40 172.63 11.17 -182.69
CA ILE A 40 171.31 10.81 -182.16
C ILE A 40 171.35 10.70 -180.64
N LEU A 41 172.46 10.22 -180.07
CA LEU A 41 172.61 10.02 -178.62
C LEU A 41 172.63 11.35 -177.85
N GLU A 42 173.31 12.36 -178.40
CA GLU A 42 173.46 13.69 -177.78
C GLU A 42 172.11 14.43 -177.68
N GLU A 43 171.32 14.39 -178.76
CA GLU A 43 169.96 14.97 -178.78
C GLU A 43 168.99 14.18 -177.88
N LEU A 44 169.20 12.88 -177.71
CA LEU A 44 168.40 12.04 -176.80
C LEU A 44 168.67 12.35 -175.33
N ASP A 45 169.93 12.58 -174.95
CA ASP A 45 170.30 12.96 -173.58
C ASP A 45 169.79 14.36 -173.22
N GLU A 46 169.83 15.31 -174.17
CA GLU A 46 169.27 16.65 -173.95
C GLU A 46 167.74 16.61 -173.83
N LEU A 47 167.05 15.78 -174.63
CA LEU A 47 165.61 15.53 -174.50
C LEU A 47 165.25 14.92 -173.14
N LYS A 48 166.09 14.02 -172.63
CA LYS A 48 165.91 13.39 -171.31
C LYS A 48 166.03 14.41 -170.19
N ARG A 49 167.04 15.29 -170.26
CA ARG A 49 167.24 16.39 -169.31
C ARG A 49 166.01 17.30 -169.25
N GLN A 50 165.45 17.67 -170.40
CA GLN A 50 164.25 18.51 -170.46
C GLN A 50 163.01 17.82 -169.88
N CYS A 51 162.86 16.50 -170.08
CA CYS A 51 161.80 15.72 -169.45
C CYS A 51 161.93 15.68 -167.92
N ASP A 52 163.14 15.49 -167.40
CA ASP A 52 163.40 15.42 -165.97
C ASP A 52 163.17 16.76 -165.27
N GLU A 53 163.48 17.88 -165.93
CA GLU A 53 163.24 19.23 -165.43
C GLU A 53 161.73 19.53 -165.30
N VAL A 54 160.93 19.10 -166.29
CA VAL A 54 159.46 19.20 -166.24
C VAL A 54 158.86 18.26 -165.18
N LEU A 55 159.41 17.06 -165.02
CA LEU A 55 158.97 16.14 -163.97
C LEU A 55 159.26 16.72 -162.58
N ALA A 56 160.45 17.28 -162.33
CA ALA A 56 160.79 17.90 -161.06
C ALA A 56 159.87 19.08 -160.72
N ALA A 57 159.55 19.93 -161.70
CA ALA A 57 158.60 21.03 -161.53
C ALA A 57 157.18 20.53 -161.21
N LYS A 58 156.72 19.45 -161.86
CA LYS A 58 155.44 18.82 -161.55
C LYS A 58 155.43 18.17 -160.17
N THR A 59 156.51 17.48 -159.77
CA THR A 59 156.62 16.87 -158.45
C THR A 59 156.60 17.93 -157.34
N ALA A 60 157.28 19.07 -157.53
CA ALA A 60 157.23 20.20 -156.59
C ALA A 60 155.83 20.84 -156.50
N LEU A 61 155.13 20.95 -157.64
CA LEU A 61 153.75 21.43 -157.65
C LEU A 61 152.81 20.48 -156.90
N VAL A 62 152.96 19.16 -157.09
CA VAL A 62 152.21 18.14 -156.36
C VAL A 62 152.42 18.28 -154.85
N GLU A 63 153.66 18.40 -154.38
CA GLU A 63 153.95 18.63 -152.96
C GLU A 63 153.34 19.93 -152.41
N SER A 64 153.32 20.99 -153.22
CA SER A 64 152.69 22.26 -152.82
C SER A 64 151.17 22.13 -152.69
N LEU A 65 150.53 21.36 -153.58
CA LEU A 65 149.09 21.09 -153.55
C LEU A 65 148.72 20.15 -152.40
N ASP A 66 149.53 19.13 -152.12
CA ASP A 66 149.33 18.24 -150.97
C ASP A 66 149.46 19.00 -149.64
N ASN A 67 150.43 19.90 -149.52
CA ASN A 67 150.56 20.75 -148.33
C ASN A 67 149.35 21.70 -148.17
N LYS A 68 148.85 22.29 -149.25
CA LYS A 68 147.63 23.13 -149.21
C LYS A 68 146.39 22.30 -148.86
N LEU A 69 146.25 21.09 -149.40
CA LEU A 69 145.18 20.15 -149.03
C LEU A 69 145.24 19.82 -147.54
N SER A 70 146.41 19.47 -147.02
CA SER A 70 146.60 19.17 -145.60
C SER A 70 146.26 20.36 -144.69
N GLN A 71 146.65 21.59 -145.07
CA GLN A 71 146.27 22.80 -144.33
C GLN A 71 144.76 23.03 -144.32
N LYS A 72 144.09 22.83 -145.46
CA LYS A 72 142.63 22.96 -145.54
C LYS A 72 141.93 21.88 -144.73
N ASP A 73 142.41 20.64 -144.77
CA ASP A 73 141.89 19.54 -143.95
C ASP A 73 142.05 19.83 -142.45
N GLU A 74 143.17 20.42 -142.03
CA GLU A 74 143.34 20.90 -140.66
C GLU A 74 142.37 22.03 -140.30
N GLU A 75 142.18 23.01 -141.19
CA GLU A 75 141.21 24.09 -140.98
C GLU A 75 139.77 23.55 -140.88
N TYR A 76 139.37 22.60 -141.74
CA TYR A 76 138.06 21.94 -141.67
C TYR A 76 137.90 21.11 -140.39
N ALA A 77 138.93 20.38 -139.96
CA ALA A 77 138.90 19.65 -138.70
C ALA A 77 138.77 20.60 -137.50
N ARG A 78 139.42 21.77 -137.54
CA ARG A 78 139.28 22.81 -136.50
C ARG A 78 137.86 23.40 -136.49
N THR A 79 137.28 23.73 -137.64
CA THR A 79 135.91 24.27 -137.70
C THR A 79 134.88 23.23 -137.24
N LEU A 80 135.03 21.96 -137.61
CA LEU A 80 134.16 20.87 -137.12
C LEU A 80 134.24 20.72 -135.59
N ARG A 81 135.44 20.78 -135.00
CA ARG A 81 135.59 20.74 -133.54
C ARG A 81 134.94 21.94 -132.86
N ASN A 82 135.09 23.13 -133.44
CA ASN A 82 134.43 24.34 -132.92
C ASN A 82 132.89 24.21 -133.01
N GLN A 83 132.36 23.72 -134.13
CA GLN A 83 130.93 23.45 -134.28
C GLN A 83 130.43 22.38 -133.30
N GLU A 84 131.21 21.32 -133.06
CA GLU A 84 130.89 20.30 -132.06
C GLU A 84 130.80 20.92 -130.66
N THR A 85 131.73 21.83 -130.30
CA THR A 85 131.69 22.54 -129.03
C THR A 85 130.50 23.48 -128.92
N GLU A 86 130.18 24.25 -129.97
CA GLU A 86 129.02 25.16 -129.98
C GLU A 86 127.70 24.39 -129.86
N ILE A 87 127.55 23.28 -130.59
CA ILE A 87 126.36 22.41 -130.49
C ILE A 87 126.25 21.83 -129.07
N ARG A 88 127.37 21.39 -128.48
CA ARG A 88 127.39 20.88 -127.10
C ARG A 88 126.96 21.97 -126.11
N ASP A 89 127.41 23.21 -126.30
CA ASP A 89 127.04 24.34 -125.45
C ASP A 89 125.55 24.69 -125.58
N VAL A 90 125.00 24.70 -126.81
CA VAL A 90 123.56 24.92 -127.03
C VAL A 90 122.73 23.81 -126.40
N VAL A 91 123.13 22.55 -126.58
CA VAL A 91 122.45 21.40 -125.94
C VAL A 91 122.50 21.52 -124.42
N SER A 92 123.65 21.90 -123.86
CA SER A 92 123.82 22.13 -122.42
C SER A 92 122.91 23.26 -121.92
N GLN A 93 122.82 24.39 -122.64
CA GLN A 93 121.92 25.49 -122.31
C GLN A 93 120.44 25.10 -122.44
N MET A 94 120.07 24.34 -123.47
CA MET A 94 118.71 23.83 -123.64
C MET A 94 118.34 22.88 -122.49
N GLN A 95 119.21 21.93 -122.13
CA GLN A 95 119.00 21.03 -120.99
C GLN A 95 118.85 21.82 -119.68
N ALA A 96 119.73 22.79 -119.44
CA ALA A 96 119.65 23.66 -118.27
C ALA A 96 118.33 24.47 -118.23
N ASN A 97 117.85 24.94 -119.38
CA ASN A 97 116.57 25.64 -119.47
C ASN A 97 115.37 24.71 -119.24
N PHE A 98 115.39 23.49 -119.78
CA PHE A 98 114.35 22.49 -119.52
C PHE A 98 114.32 22.07 -118.05
N ASP A 99 115.47 21.88 -117.40
CA ASP A 99 115.54 21.56 -115.98
C ASP A 99 115.04 22.72 -115.11
N LYS A 100 115.35 23.97 -115.46
CA LYS A 100 114.77 25.15 -114.79
C LYS A 100 113.26 25.19 -114.95
N MET A 101 112.75 24.99 -116.16
CA MET A 101 111.32 25.02 -116.44
C MET A 101 110.58 23.89 -115.74
N ARG A 102 111.14 22.67 -115.70
CA ARG A 102 110.60 21.55 -114.93
C ARG A 102 110.52 21.87 -113.44
N LYS A 103 111.59 22.42 -112.86
CA LYS A 103 111.60 22.84 -111.45
C LYS A 103 110.55 23.91 -111.15
N ASN A 104 110.42 24.92 -112.01
CA ASN A 104 109.39 25.94 -111.85
C ASN A 104 107.97 25.34 -111.87
N TYR A 105 107.69 24.40 -112.78
CA TYR A 105 106.38 23.73 -112.81
C TYR A 105 106.15 22.80 -111.61
N GLU A 106 107.18 22.09 -111.13
CA GLU A 106 107.10 21.31 -109.89
C GLU A 106 106.79 22.21 -108.68
N GLU A 107 107.41 23.39 -108.59
CA GLU A 107 107.16 24.38 -107.55
C GLU A 107 105.75 24.98 -107.66
N GLU A 108 105.29 25.34 -108.86
CA GLU A 108 103.93 25.85 -109.09
C GLU A 108 102.86 24.81 -108.72
N LEU A 109 103.07 23.54 -109.08
CA LEU A 109 102.18 22.44 -108.68
C LEU A 109 102.15 22.25 -107.17
N ALA A 110 103.31 22.27 -106.51
CA ALA A 110 103.39 22.16 -105.06
C ALA A 110 102.65 23.32 -104.35
N GLN A 111 102.80 24.55 -104.86
CA GLN A 111 102.07 25.72 -104.33
C GLN A 111 100.55 25.61 -104.55
N LEU A 112 100.14 25.12 -105.72
CA LEU A 112 98.73 24.88 -106.02
C LEU A 112 98.14 23.82 -105.08
N GLU A 113 98.82 22.69 -104.91
CA GLU A 113 98.43 21.64 -103.97
C GLU A 113 98.36 22.16 -102.53
N GLU A 114 99.35 22.93 -102.09
CA GLU A 114 99.34 23.54 -100.76
C GLU A 114 98.14 24.49 -100.59
N SER A 115 97.84 25.32 -101.60
CA SER A 115 96.67 26.20 -101.58
C SER A 115 95.35 25.43 -101.50
N PHE A 116 95.22 24.31 -102.23
CA PHE A 116 94.04 23.44 -102.17
C PHE A 116 93.92 22.73 -100.81
N MET A 117 95.04 22.28 -100.25
CA MET A 117 95.04 21.64 -98.93
C MET A 117 94.68 22.63 -97.82
N ARG A 118 95.13 23.89 -97.92
CA ARG A 118 94.69 24.98 -97.03
C ARG A 118 93.20 25.25 -97.16
N GLN A 119 92.69 25.45 -98.37
CA GLN A 119 91.25 25.65 -98.62
C GLN A 119 90.40 24.49 -98.08
N ARG A 120 90.83 23.24 -98.31
CA ARG A 120 90.15 22.06 -97.77
C ARG A 120 90.19 22.03 -96.24
N SER A 121 91.32 22.36 -95.62
CA SER A 121 91.44 22.47 -94.16
C SER A 121 90.49 23.53 -93.61
N ASP A 122 90.44 24.71 -94.23
CA ASP A 122 89.62 25.83 -93.78
C ASP A 122 88.12 25.52 -93.93
N LEU A 123 87.71 24.88 -95.02
CA LEU A 123 86.33 24.38 -95.18
C LEU A 123 85.97 23.32 -94.13
N LEU A 124 86.87 22.38 -93.83
CA LEU A 124 86.63 21.38 -92.80
C LEU A 124 86.55 21.99 -91.41
N LYS A 125 87.32 23.04 -91.12
CA LYS A 125 87.21 23.81 -89.87
C LYS A 125 85.88 24.54 -89.79
N ALA A 126 85.49 25.26 -90.83
CA ALA A 126 84.20 25.96 -90.90
C ALA A 126 83.02 24.99 -90.69
N ASN A 127 82.99 23.86 -91.40
CA ASN A 127 81.95 22.85 -91.21
C ASN A 127 81.94 22.23 -89.81
N ARG A 128 83.11 22.07 -89.17
CA ARG A 128 83.19 21.58 -87.78
C ARG A 128 82.64 22.62 -86.81
N GLU A 129 82.99 23.88 -86.98
CA GLU A 129 82.48 24.99 -86.16
C GLU A 129 80.96 25.12 -86.29
N GLU A 130 80.42 25.04 -87.51
CA GLU A 130 78.97 25.00 -87.73
C GLU A 130 78.30 23.80 -87.03
N MET A 131 78.92 22.62 -87.12
CA MET A 131 78.41 21.41 -86.44
C MET A 131 78.44 21.56 -84.91
N ASP A 132 79.53 22.11 -84.37
CA ASP A 132 79.68 22.37 -82.93
C ASP A 132 78.63 23.36 -82.44
N VAL A 133 78.35 24.44 -83.19
CA VAL A 133 77.27 25.40 -82.87
C VAL A 133 75.92 24.71 -82.82
N VAL A 134 75.57 23.90 -83.82
CA VAL A 134 74.29 23.17 -83.84
C VAL A 134 74.19 22.16 -82.69
N VAL A 135 75.29 21.49 -82.33
CA VAL A 135 75.33 20.57 -81.19
C VAL A 135 75.12 21.33 -79.87
N GLU A 136 75.73 22.49 -79.69
CA GLU A 136 75.54 23.31 -78.50
C GLU A 136 74.12 23.89 -78.41
N GLU A 137 73.53 24.34 -79.52
CA GLU A 137 72.12 24.75 -79.57
C GLU A 137 71.19 23.58 -79.19
N ARG A 138 71.43 22.39 -79.73
CA ARG A 138 70.69 21.17 -79.39
C ARG A 138 70.83 20.85 -77.90
N ARG A 139 72.05 20.92 -77.34
CA ARG A 139 72.30 20.70 -75.91
C ARG A 139 71.55 21.71 -75.04
N ALA A 140 71.58 22.99 -75.39
CA ALA A 140 70.87 24.04 -74.65
C ALA A 140 69.35 23.82 -74.66
N LEU A 141 68.79 23.42 -75.82
CA LEU A 141 67.39 23.04 -75.93
C LEU A 141 67.05 21.78 -75.12
N GLU A 142 67.91 20.76 -75.13
CA GLU A 142 67.73 19.56 -74.31
C GLU A 142 67.75 19.89 -72.81
N VAL A 143 68.71 20.69 -72.35
CA VAL A 143 68.82 21.11 -70.95
C VAL A 143 67.59 21.93 -70.55
N SER A 144 67.19 22.93 -71.32
CA SER A 144 66.00 23.73 -71.01
C SER A 144 64.71 22.91 -71.00
N SER A 145 64.57 21.91 -71.88
CA SER A 145 63.43 20.98 -71.86
C SER A 145 63.44 20.09 -70.61
N ILE A 146 64.60 19.61 -70.19
CA ILE A 146 64.77 18.82 -68.97
C ILE A 146 64.44 19.67 -67.73
N GLU A 147 64.95 20.89 -67.65
CA GLU A 147 64.67 21.82 -66.55
C GLU A 147 63.18 22.15 -66.45
N GLN A 148 62.50 22.38 -67.57
CA GLN A 148 61.04 22.59 -67.58
C GLN A 148 60.29 21.36 -67.04
N ARG A 149 60.68 20.15 -67.46
CA ARG A 149 60.07 18.91 -66.94
C ARG A 149 60.34 18.75 -65.44
N GLN A 150 61.56 19.04 -64.98
CA GLN A 150 61.91 18.98 -63.56
C GLN A 150 61.10 19.98 -62.72
N LYS A 151 60.90 21.21 -63.22
CA LYS A 151 60.03 22.21 -62.57
C LYS A 151 58.59 21.72 -62.46
N MET A 152 58.03 21.21 -63.57
CA MET A 152 56.68 20.63 -63.55
C MET A 152 56.56 19.48 -62.55
N ILE A 153 57.54 18.58 -62.52
CA ILE A 153 57.58 17.47 -61.56
C ILE A 153 57.64 17.98 -60.11
N ALA A 154 58.48 18.99 -59.84
CA ALA A 154 58.58 19.60 -58.52
C ALA A 154 57.25 20.25 -58.08
N GLU A 155 56.58 20.99 -58.98
CA GLU A 155 55.26 21.58 -58.72
C GLU A 155 54.19 20.51 -58.44
N TYR A 156 54.21 19.38 -59.16
CA TYR A 156 53.29 18.28 -58.89
C TYR A 156 53.58 17.60 -57.55
N HIS A 157 54.85 17.44 -57.18
CA HIS A 157 55.22 16.93 -55.86
C HIS A 157 54.74 17.85 -54.74
N GLU A 158 54.95 19.16 -54.87
CA GLU A 158 54.47 20.13 -53.90
C GLU A 158 52.93 20.08 -53.76
N LYS A 159 52.20 20.02 -54.88
CA LYS A 159 50.73 19.85 -54.87
C LYS A 159 50.30 18.56 -54.18
N ILE A 160 51.00 17.44 -54.43
CA ILE A 160 50.71 16.17 -53.77
C ILE A 160 50.91 16.30 -52.26
N ASP A 161 52.00 16.93 -51.83
CA ASP A 161 52.31 17.09 -50.40
C ASP A 161 51.34 18.08 -49.72
N GLU A 162 50.91 19.14 -50.42
CA GLU A 162 49.85 20.02 -49.94
C GLU A 162 48.52 19.30 -49.76
N THR A 163 48.10 18.49 -50.74
CA THR A 163 46.87 17.68 -50.63
C THR A 163 46.99 16.71 -49.46
N ARG A 164 48.11 16.00 -49.32
CA ARG A 164 48.35 15.11 -48.17
C ARG A 164 48.26 15.84 -46.83
N ARG A 165 48.82 17.05 -46.74
CA ARG A 165 48.73 17.87 -45.52
C ARG A 165 47.29 18.24 -45.21
N LYS A 166 46.53 18.70 -46.21
CA LYS A 166 45.10 19.04 -46.06
C LYS A 166 44.28 17.82 -45.64
N ASP A 167 44.45 16.69 -46.32
CA ASP A 167 43.74 15.44 -45.99
C ASP A 167 44.06 14.99 -44.55
N MET A 168 45.31 15.13 -44.11
CA MET A 168 45.71 14.81 -42.73
C MET A 168 45.09 15.76 -41.72
N GLU A 169 45.03 17.07 -42.01
CA GLU A 169 44.39 18.08 -41.16
C GLU A 169 42.88 17.82 -41.06
N GLU A 170 42.20 17.57 -42.17
CA GLU A 170 40.78 17.19 -42.22
C GLU A 170 40.51 15.92 -41.42
N TYR A 171 41.36 14.90 -41.57
CA TYR A 171 41.26 13.67 -40.77
C TYR A 171 41.44 13.94 -39.28
N GLN A 172 42.42 14.75 -38.88
CA GLN A 172 42.66 15.09 -37.47
C GLN A 172 41.48 15.87 -36.87
N LEU A 173 40.93 16.84 -37.61
CA LEU A 173 39.76 17.61 -37.20
C LEU A 173 38.55 16.69 -37.02
N LEU A 174 38.25 15.85 -38.02
CA LEU A 174 37.14 14.89 -37.93
C LEU A 174 37.34 13.91 -36.77
N LYS A 175 38.56 13.42 -36.58
CA LYS A 175 38.90 12.53 -35.46
C LYS A 175 38.64 13.21 -34.11
N MET A 176 39.09 14.45 -33.94
CA MET A 176 38.88 15.22 -32.72
C MET A 176 37.37 15.46 -32.48
N GLU A 177 36.61 15.81 -33.51
CA GLU A 177 35.15 15.99 -33.41
C GLU A 177 34.46 14.70 -32.97
N LYS A 178 34.81 13.54 -33.55
CA LYS A 178 34.22 12.26 -33.19
C LYS A 178 34.65 11.75 -31.82
N GLU A 179 35.89 11.98 -31.42
CA GLU A 179 36.35 11.71 -30.06
C GLU A 179 35.62 12.59 -29.03
N GLN A 180 35.37 13.86 -29.36
CA GLN A 180 34.59 14.76 -28.52
C GLN A 180 33.12 14.32 -28.42
N GLU A 181 32.47 13.99 -29.54
CA GLU A 181 31.10 13.45 -29.55
C GLU A 181 31.00 12.18 -28.70
N ALA A 182 31.95 11.23 -28.87
CA ALA A 182 32.00 10.01 -28.08
C ALA A 182 32.15 10.29 -26.57
N ALA A 183 33.05 11.20 -26.19
CA ALA A 183 33.24 11.58 -24.79
C ALA A 183 31.97 12.23 -24.19
N THR A 184 31.27 13.07 -24.96
CA THR A 184 30.00 13.66 -24.49
C THR A 184 28.90 12.61 -24.30
N LEU A 185 28.81 11.62 -25.20
CA LEU A 185 27.84 10.52 -25.09
C LEU A 185 28.17 9.61 -23.90
N GLU A 186 29.45 9.32 -23.67
CA GLU A 186 29.90 8.56 -22.50
C GLU A 186 29.53 9.28 -21.20
N GLN A 187 29.77 10.59 -21.11
CA GLN A 187 29.37 11.40 -19.97
C GLN A 187 27.85 11.38 -19.74
N GLN A 188 27.05 11.57 -20.80
CA GLN A 188 25.59 11.51 -20.71
C GLN A 188 25.09 10.14 -20.25
N LEU A 189 25.71 9.05 -20.72
CA LEU A 189 25.37 7.69 -20.28
C LEU A 189 25.69 7.48 -18.81
N GLU A 190 26.83 7.99 -18.34
CA GLU A 190 27.21 7.86 -16.93
C GLU A 190 26.33 8.71 -16.01
N ASP A 191 25.96 9.92 -16.42
CA ASP A 191 24.97 10.77 -15.72
C ASP A 191 23.60 10.07 -15.64
N MET A 192 23.14 9.47 -16.75
CA MET A 192 21.91 8.68 -16.77
C MET A 192 21.98 7.44 -15.87
N ARG A 193 23.12 6.74 -15.83
CA ARG A 193 23.32 5.61 -14.90
C ARG A 193 23.26 6.06 -13.45
N ALA A 194 23.94 7.14 -13.09
CA ALA A 194 23.93 7.68 -11.73
C ALA A 194 22.52 8.10 -11.29
N THR A 195 21.76 8.78 -12.17
CA THR A 195 20.37 9.16 -11.88
C THR A 195 19.45 7.95 -11.74
N TYR A 196 19.60 6.92 -12.59
CA TYR A 196 18.82 5.69 -12.47
C TYR A 196 19.15 4.91 -11.20
N GLN A 197 20.44 4.82 -10.83
CA GLN A 197 20.85 4.17 -9.59
C GLN A 197 20.24 4.88 -8.37
N LEU A 198 20.33 6.20 -8.32
CA LEU A 198 19.76 6.99 -7.22
C LEU A 198 18.22 6.89 -7.18
N ASN A 199 17.56 6.83 -8.33
CA ASN A 199 16.11 6.61 -8.39
C ASN A 199 15.72 5.19 -7.96
N ALA A 200 16.52 4.17 -8.29
CA ALA A 200 16.32 2.81 -7.83
C ALA A 200 16.45 2.72 -6.30
N GLU A 201 17.49 3.32 -5.72
CA GLU A 201 17.69 3.38 -4.26
C GLU A 201 16.55 4.13 -3.56
N LYS A 202 16.09 5.26 -4.13
CA LYS A 202 14.91 5.99 -3.61
C LYS A 202 13.64 5.15 -3.66
N LEU A 203 13.41 4.43 -4.75
CA LEU A 203 12.24 3.57 -4.89
C LEU A 203 12.29 2.41 -3.88
N GLU A 204 13.47 1.80 -3.70
CA GLU A 204 13.68 0.73 -2.74
C GLU A 204 13.45 1.22 -1.31
N TYR A 205 13.96 2.40 -0.97
CA TYR A 205 13.67 3.04 0.32
C TYR A 205 12.17 3.29 0.52
N ASN A 206 11.50 3.90 -0.46
CA ASN A 206 10.05 4.15 -0.38
C ASN A 206 9.26 2.85 -0.21
N TYR A 207 9.65 1.80 -0.93
CA TYR A 207 9.05 0.48 -0.80
C TYR A 207 9.25 -0.09 0.59
N ARG A 208 10.46 -0.03 1.16
CA ARG A 208 10.72 -0.48 2.54
C ARG A 208 9.85 0.28 3.55
N VAL A 209 9.78 1.61 3.46
CA VAL A 209 8.96 2.44 4.36
C VAL A 209 7.47 2.09 4.23
N LEU A 210 6.97 1.89 3.01
CA LEU A 210 5.58 1.48 2.78
C LEU A 210 5.31 0.09 3.37
N ASN A 211 6.22 -0.86 3.13
CA ASN A 211 6.09 -2.21 3.67
C ASN A 211 6.14 -2.24 5.20
N GLU A 212 7.01 -1.46 5.83
CA GLU A 212 7.03 -1.29 7.30
C GLU A 212 5.70 -0.71 7.80
N ARG A 213 5.19 0.35 7.15
CA ARG A 213 3.87 0.92 7.49
C ARG A 213 2.73 -0.06 7.30
N ASP A 214 2.76 -0.90 6.27
CA ASP A 214 1.75 -1.92 6.02
C ASP A 214 1.80 -3.01 7.10
N ILE A 215 3.01 -3.42 7.51
CA ILE A 215 3.21 -4.36 8.62
C ILE A 215 2.68 -3.76 9.93
N GLU A 216 3.03 -2.51 10.25
CA GLU A 216 2.55 -1.80 11.44
C GLU A 216 1.03 -1.66 11.43
N THR A 217 0.45 -1.23 10.30
CA THR A 217 -0.99 -1.07 10.13
C THR A 217 -1.70 -2.42 10.25
N SER A 218 -1.18 -3.48 9.65
CA SER A 218 -1.70 -4.84 9.76
C SER A 218 -1.66 -5.36 11.20
N ASN A 219 -0.58 -5.08 11.93
CA ASN A 219 -0.45 -5.39 13.35
C ASN A 219 -1.48 -4.61 14.19
N LEU A 220 -1.65 -3.31 13.96
CA LEU A 220 -2.65 -2.49 14.64
C LEU A 220 -4.07 -2.96 14.34
N ILE A 221 -4.40 -3.29 13.10
CA ILE A 221 -5.69 -3.87 12.71
C ILE A 221 -5.91 -5.19 13.46
N SER A 222 -4.90 -6.05 13.52
CA SER A 222 -4.97 -7.33 14.23
C SER A 222 -5.19 -7.13 15.73
N GLN A 223 -4.51 -6.17 16.35
CA GLN A 223 -4.70 -5.81 17.75
C GLN A 223 -6.11 -5.25 18.01
N ASN A 224 -6.57 -4.31 17.18
CA ASN A 224 -7.89 -3.71 17.27
C ASN A 224 -9.00 -4.75 17.07
N LYS A 225 -8.85 -5.68 16.11
CA LYS A 225 -9.79 -6.79 15.89
C LYS A 225 -9.89 -7.69 17.13
N ARG A 226 -8.76 -8.00 17.78
CA ARG A 226 -8.76 -8.74 19.05
C ARG A 226 -9.45 -7.96 20.16
N LYS A 227 -9.22 -6.65 20.26
CA LYS A 227 -9.85 -5.78 21.27
C LYS A 227 -11.37 -5.69 21.05
N ILE A 228 -11.81 -5.50 19.81
CA ILE A 228 -13.23 -5.53 19.42
C ILE A 228 -13.85 -6.87 19.78
N GLY A 229 -13.19 -7.99 19.47
CA GLY A 229 -13.66 -9.32 19.86
C GLY A 229 -13.85 -9.45 21.38
N LYS A 230 -12.85 -9.06 22.18
CA LYS A 230 -12.94 -9.09 23.64
C LYS A 230 -14.07 -8.21 24.19
N LEU A 231 -14.21 -6.98 23.66
CA LEU A 231 -15.27 -6.07 24.08
C LEU A 231 -16.65 -6.58 23.65
N GLY A 232 -16.76 -7.18 22.46
CA GLY A 232 -17.97 -7.83 21.97
C GLY A 232 -18.40 -8.99 22.87
N ASP A 233 -17.45 -9.85 23.27
CA ASP A 233 -17.72 -10.95 24.20
C ASP A 233 -18.14 -10.45 25.59
N LEU A 234 -17.50 -9.39 26.10
CA LEU A 234 -17.89 -8.75 27.37
C LEU A 234 -19.28 -8.13 27.29
N LEU A 235 -19.60 -7.44 26.20
CA LEU A 235 -20.92 -6.87 25.97
C LEU A 235 -21.97 -7.97 25.88
N ALA A 236 -21.72 -9.03 25.11
CA ALA A 236 -22.64 -10.16 24.99
C ALA A 236 -22.89 -10.83 26.35
N LYS A 237 -21.84 -11.01 27.17
CA LYS A 237 -21.97 -11.50 28.56
C LYS A 237 -22.80 -10.56 29.44
N ALA A 238 -22.56 -9.25 29.36
CA ALA A 238 -23.31 -8.26 30.13
C ALA A 238 -24.78 -8.25 29.71
N VAL A 239 -25.07 -8.22 28.40
CA VAL A 239 -26.43 -8.29 27.85
C VAL A 239 -27.14 -9.56 28.33
N ALA A 240 -26.50 -10.73 28.21
CA ALA A 240 -27.10 -11.98 28.68
C ALA A 240 -27.35 -11.99 30.20
N ALA A 241 -26.46 -11.38 31.00
CA ALA A 241 -26.66 -11.24 32.44
C ALA A 241 -27.83 -10.30 32.77
N TYR A 242 -27.94 -9.16 32.06
CA TYR A 242 -29.05 -8.23 32.20
C TYR A 242 -30.38 -8.86 31.80
N GLU A 243 -30.44 -9.56 30.66
CA GLU A 243 -31.65 -10.28 30.22
C GLU A 243 -32.08 -11.34 31.24
N LYS A 244 -31.12 -12.04 31.85
CA LYS A 244 -31.41 -13.00 32.92
C LYS A 244 -31.97 -12.30 34.16
N SER A 245 -31.35 -11.20 34.59
CA SER A 245 -31.83 -10.40 35.73
C SER A 245 -33.22 -9.83 35.47
N GLU A 246 -33.47 -9.30 34.27
CA GLU A 246 -34.74 -8.73 33.86
C GLU A 246 -35.85 -9.80 33.88
N LYS A 247 -35.59 -11.00 33.33
CA LYS A 247 -36.53 -12.12 33.42
C LYS A 247 -36.83 -12.51 34.86
N HIS A 248 -35.82 -12.55 35.73
CA HIS A 248 -36.00 -12.86 37.15
C HIS A 248 -36.84 -11.80 37.86
N HIS A 249 -36.52 -10.51 37.68
CA HIS A 249 -37.27 -9.40 38.28
C HIS A 249 -38.70 -9.31 37.75
N ARG A 250 -38.93 -9.57 36.45
CA ARG A 250 -40.28 -9.62 35.88
C ARG A 250 -41.09 -10.74 36.55
N HIS A 251 -40.53 -11.94 36.65
CA HIS A 251 -41.20 -13.07 37.31
C HIS A 251 -41.51 -12.80 38.78
N ASP A 252 -40.58 -12.20 39.51
CA ASP A 252 -40.79 -11.87 40.92
C ASP A 252 -41.82 -10.75 41.10
N ASN A 253 -41.81 -9.74 40.22
CA ASN A 253 -42.85 -8.70 40.22
C ASN A 253 -44.23 -9.28 39.90
N ASP A 254 -44.34 -10.19 38.93
CA ASP A 254 -45.61 -10.84 38.59
C ASP A 254 -46.15 -11.66 39.76
N LYS A 255 -45.27 -12.43 40.43
CA LYS A 255 -45.60 -13.17 41.65
C LYS A 255 -46.04 -12.25 42.79
N LEU A 256 -45.24 -11.25 43.12
CA LEU A 256 -45.55 -10.30 44.19
C LEU A 256 -46.85 -9.54 43.91
N THR A 257 -47.11 -9.18 42.65
CA THR A 257 -48.37 -8.55 42.24
C THR A 257 -49.56 -9.51 42.40
N ALA A 258 -49.39 -10.78 42.06
CA ALA A 258 -50.43 -11.80 42.26
C ALA A 258 -50.71 -12.04 43.75
N ASP A 259 -49.67 -12.15 44.58
CA ASP A 259 -49.79 -12.32 46.03
C ASP A 259 -50.42 -11.08 46.69
N TYR A 260 -50.04 -9.88 46.26
CA TYR A 260 -50.66 -8.63 46.72
C TYR A 260 -52.15 -8.57 46.38
N LYS A 261 -52.52 -8.91 45.13
CA LYS A 261 -53.93 -8.98 44.71
C LYS A 261 -54.70 -9.99 45.57
N ALA A 262 -54.15 -11.19 45.77
CA ALA A 262 -54.77 -12.21 46.60
C ALA A 262 -54.91 -11.79 48.07
N ALA A 263 -53.91 -11.11 48.64
CA ALA A 263 -53.97 -10.57 49.99
C ALA A 263 -55.02 -9.46 50.11
N THR A 264 -55.13 -8.59 49.11
CA THR A 264 -56.14 -7.53 49.05
C THR A 264 -57.56 -8.12 48.95
N GLU A 265 -57.75 -9.17 48.14
CA GLU A 265 -59.01 -9.90 48.04
C GLU A 265 -59.40 -10.54 49.39
N ARG A 266 -58.44 -11.21 50.06
CA ARG A 266 -58.65 -11.80 51.40
C ARG A 266 -58.98 -10.72 52.43
N PHE A 267 -58.34 -9.56 52.37
CA PHE A 267 -58.63 -8.44 53.26
C PHE A 267 -60.04 -7.90 53.03
N HIS A 268 -60.45 -7.77 51.77
CA HIS A 268 -61.81 -7.34 51.44
C HIS A 268 -62.87 -8.35 51.93
N GLN A 269 -62.66 -9.64 51.67
CA GLN A 269 -63.52 -10.71 52.21
C GLN A 269 -63.57 -10.71 53.74
N LEU A 270 -62.45 -10.41 54.40
CA LEU A 270 -62.42 -10.29 55.86
C LEU A 270 -63.23 -9.09 56.35
N GLN A 271 -63.15 -7.95 55.66
CA GLN A 271 -64.00 -6.79 55.97
C GLN A 271 -65.48 -7.09 55.79
N GLU A 272 -65.87 -7.79 54.72
CA GLU A 272 -67.25 -8.24 54.50
C GLU A 272 -67.71 -9.20 55.61
N LYS A 273 -66.87 -10.18 55.97
CA LYS A 273 -67.15 -11.08 57.09
C LYS A 273 -67.26 -10.34 58.42
N PHE A 274 -66.42 -9.34 58.67
CA PHE A 274 -66.48 -8.55 59.90
C PHE A 274 -67.80 -7.79 60.01
N LYS A 275 -68.24 -7.12 58.93
CA LYS A 275 -69.57 -6.48 58.87
C LYS A 275 -70.70 -7.47 59.09
N HIS A 276 -70.61 -8.66 58.50
CA HIS A 276 -71.59 -9.73 58.72
C HIS A 276 -71.60 -10.21 60.17
N PHE A 277 -70.44 -10.38 60.79
CA PHE A 277 -70.33 -10.75 62.20
C PHE A 277 -70.87 -9.67 63.13
N GLU A 278 -70.60 -8.39 62.88
CA GLU A 278 -71.20 -7.29 63.64
C GLU A 278 -72.73 -7.30 63.54
N ALA A 279 -73.26 -7.51 62.33
CA ALA A 279 -74.71 -7.60 62.11
C ALA A 279 -75.33 -8.82 62.83
N ASP A 280 -74.68 -9.99 62.75
CA ASP A 280 -75.14 -11.21 63.40
C ASP A 280 -75.04 -11.13 64.93
N ASP A 281 -73.94 -10.60 65.48
CA ASP A 281 -73.76 -10.43 66.92
C ASP A 281 -74.78 -9.43 67.47
N ALA A 282 -75.02 -8.32 66.77
CA ALA A 282 -76.08 -7.38 67.13
C ALA A 282 -77.49 -8.02 67.07
N LYS A 283 -77.70 -8.95 66.14
CA LYS A 283 -78.95 -9.72 66.06
C LYS A 283 -79.09 -10.69 67.24
N ARG A 284 -78.08 -11.51 67.50
CA ARG A 284 -78.05 -12.48 68.62
C ARG A 284 -78.20 -11.80 69.97
N PHE A 285 -77.54 -10.65 70.15
CA PHE A 285 -77.68 -9.86 71.37
C PHE A 285 -79.13 -9.41 71.57
N ARG A 286 -79.79 -8.88 70.53
CA ARG A 286 -81.20 -8.49 70.58
C ARG A 286 -82.14 -9.67 70.89
N GLU A 287 -81.92 -10.82 70.24
CA GLU A 287 -82.70 -12.06 70.50
C GLU A 287 -82.53 -12.54 71.96
N THR A 288 -81.31 -12.46 72.50
CA THR A 288 -81.04 -12.86 73.89
C THR A 288 -81.66 -11.86 74.88
N TRP A 289 -81.63 -10.56 74.54
CA TRP A 289 -82.23 -9.50 75.35
C TRP A 289 -83.75 -9.64 75.45
N SER A 290 -84.44 -9.91 74.33
CA SER A 290 -85.89 -10.13 74.33
C SER A 290 -86.27 -11.37 75.15
N LEU A 291 -85.50 -12.46 75.03
CA LEU A 291 -85.72 -13.68 75.82
C LEU A 291 -85.63 -13.40 77.33
N HIS A 292 -84.58 -12.72 77.80
CA HIS A 292 -84.45 -12.40 79.23
C HIS A 292 -85.52 -11.42 79.71
N GLN A 293 -85.93 -10.47 78.87
CA GLN A 293 -87.03 -9.56 79.17
C GLN A 293 -88.36 -10.33 79.33
N GLU A 294 -88.63 -11.32 78.48
CA GLU A 294 -89.80 -12.20 78.59
C GLU A 294 -89.77 -13.08 79.83
N GLU A 295 -88.63 -13.71 80.15
CA GLU A 295 -88.47 -14.50 81.37
C GLU A 295 -88.72 -13.65 82.63
N PHE A 296 -88.24 -12.41 82.63
CA PHE A 296 -88.46 -11.48 83.73
C PHE A 296 -89.95 -11.14 83.88
N ILE A 297 -90.63 -10.80 82.78
CA ILE A 297 -92.08 -10.52 82.75
C ILE A 297 -92.87 -11.73 83.29
N ALA A 298 -92.49 -12.94 82.89
CA ALA A 298 -93.13 -14.17 83.36
C ALA A 298 -92.95 -14.36 84.88
N ARG A 299 -91.74 -14.12 85.41
CA ARG A 299 -91.48 -14.19 86.87
C ARG A 299 -92.23 -13.09 87.62
N LEU A 300 -92.27 -11.88 87.08
CA LEU A 300 -92.96 -10.76 87.71
C LEU A 300 -94.47 -10.99 87.76
N ALA A 301 -95.06 -11.55 86.70
CA ALA A 301 -96.46 -11.94 86.69
C ALA A 301 -96.78 -12.96 87.81
N LYS A 302 -95.90 -13.96 88.04
CA LYS A 302 -96.05 -14.90 89.17
C LYS A 302 -95.99 -14.19 90.52
N ILE A 303 -95.08 -13.24 90.71
CA ILE A 303 -94.98 -12.48 91.96
C ILE A 303 -96.23 -11.62 92.18
N VAL A 304 -96.77 -11.00 91.11
CA VAL A 304 -98.01 -10.21 91.17
C VAL A 304 -99.20 -11.08 91.56
N ILE A 305 -99.30 -12.30 91.00
CA ILE A 305 -100.35 -13.25 91.38
C ILE A 305 -100.20 -13.68 92.83
N ALA A 306 -98.97 -14.00 93.28
CA ALA A 306 -98.71 -14.34 94.68
C ALA A 306 -99.07 -13.19 95.63
N ASP A 307 -98.74 -11.95 95.25
CA ASP A 307 -99.09 -10.75 96.01
C ASP A 307 -100.61 -10.52 96.05
N GLN A 308 -101.31 -10.78 94.94
CA GLN A 308 -102.78 -10.80 94.88
C GLN A 308 -103.37 -11.81 95.84
N SER A 309 -102.89 -13.06 95.85
CA SER A 309 -103.35 -14.11 96.74
C SER A 309 -103.08 -13.77 98.21
N ILE A 310 -101.91 -13.23 98.56
CA ILE A 310 -101.61 -12.80 99.94
C ILE A 310 -102.60 -11.72 100.41
N HIS A 311 -102.84 -10.69 99.59
CA HIS A 311 -103.76 -9.62 99.98
C HIS A 311 -105.22 -10.10 100.05
N ARG A 312 -105.66 -10.92 99.10
CA ARG A 312 -107.05 -11.37 99.01
C ARG A 312 -107.38 -12.50 99.99
N GLU A 313 -106.56 -13.54 100.04
CA GLU A 313 -106.86 -14.78 100.79
C GLU A 313 -106.35 -14.73 102.23
N VAL A 314 -105.18 -14.14 102.48
CA VAL A 314 -104.57 -14.13 103.83
C VAL A 314 -104.97 -12.90 104.63
N LEU A 315 -104.97 -11.72 104.02
CA LEU A 315 -105.27 -10.45 104.71
C LEU A 315 -106.74 -10.04 104.63
N GLY A 316 -107.51 -10.56 103.66
CA GLY A 316 -108.91 -10.18 103.43
C GLY A 316 -109.09 -8.73 102.97
N ILE A 317 -108.05 -8.11 102.41
CA ILE A 317 -108.05 -6.73 101.93
C ILE A 317 -108.14 -6.73 100.40
N GLN A 318 -108.82 -5.73 99.81
CA GLN A 318 -108.82 -5.56 98.36
C GLN A 318 -107.39 -5.30 97.86
N TRP A 319 -106.94 -6.11 96.89
CA TRP A 319 -105.61 -5.95 96.30
C TRP A 319 -105.60 -4.81 95.29
N GLU A 320 -104.65 -3.89 95.46
CA GLU A 320 -104.30 -2.87 94.48
C GLU A 320 -102.83 -3.04 94.05
N PRO A 321 -102.51 -2.90 92.75
CA PRO A 321 -101.13 -2.95 92.27
C PRO A 321 -100.32 -1.78 92.86
N PRO A 322 -99.03 -1.99 93.24
CA PRO A 322 -98.23 -0.91 93.81
C PRO A 322 -98.07 0.22 92.78
N ALA A 323 -98.30 1.48 93.18
CA ALA A 323 -98.18 2.63 92.29
C ALA A 323 -96.77 2.74 91.65
N GLU A 324 -95.72 2.50 92.45
CA GLU A 324 -94.31 2.48 92.01
C GLU A 324 -94.05 1.41 90.93
N MET A 325 -94.65 0.23 91.08
CA MET A 325 -94.59 -0.85 90.09
C MET A 325 -95.25 -0.41 88.78
N THR A 326 -96.47 0.16 88.85
CA THR A 326 -97.20 0.58 87.64
C THR A 326 -96.54 1.73 86.88
N GLN A 327 -95.80 2.59 87.58
CA GLN A 327 -95.09 3.71 86.98
C GLN A 327 -93.81 3.24 86.27
N LEU A 328 -92.97 2.44 86.95
CA LEU A 328 -91.75 1.87 86.37
C LEU A 328 -92.03 0.98 85.16
N LEU A 329 -93.08 0.17 85.23
CA LEU A 329 -93.47 -0.66 84.09
C LEU A 329 -93.94 0.17 82.88
N ARG A 330 -94.53 1.35 83.12
CA ARG A 330 -94.96 2.27 82.04
C ARG A 330 -93.79 2.96 81.37
N GLU A 331 -92.82 3.39 82.16
CA GLU A 331 -91.57 3.99 81.66
C GLU A 331 -90.74 2.99 80.83
N LEU A 332 -90.82 1.71 81.16
CA LEU A 332 -90.13 0.64 80.44
C LEU A 332 -90.99 0.02 79.30
N GLY A 333 -92.20 0.52 79.05
CA GLY A 333 -93.11 -0.03 78.03
C GLY A 333 -93.66 -1.43 78.33
N LEU A 334 -93.38 -1.98 79.51
CA LEU A 334 -93.67 -3.37 79.92
C LEU A 334 -95.11 -3.60 80.40
N VAL A 335 -95.92 -2.55 80.57
CA VAL A 335 -97.30 -2.65 81.09
C VAL A 335 -98.20 -3.52 80.20
N GLY A 336 -98.09 -3.37 78.88
CA GLY A 336 -98.87 -4.15 77.93
C GLY A 336 -98.57 -5.65 78.03
N HIS A 337 -97.27 -5.98 78.05
CA HIS A 337 -96.78 -7.35 78.13
C HIS A 337 -97.17 -8.04 79.45
N LEU A 338 -97.13 -7.31 80.57
CA LEU A 338 -97.55 -7.85 81.86
C LEU A 338 -99.06 -8.05 81.95
N ARG A 339 -99.87 -7.14 81.38
CA ARG A 339 -101.32 -7.32 81.31
C ARG A 339 -101.67 -8.59 80.51
N GLN A 340 -101.05 -8.76 79.35
CA GLN A 340 -101.27 -9.93 78.50
C GLN A 340 -100.85 -11.24 79.20
N ARG A 341 -99.70 -11.25 79.90
CA ARG A 341 -99.23 -12.42 80.65
C ARG A 341 -100.12 -12.75 81.86
N LEU A 342 -100.65 -11.74 82.55
CA LEU A 342 -101.62 -11.92 83.64
C LEU A 342 -102.95 -12.49 83.13
N GLU A 343 -103.42 -12.07 81.95
CA GLU A 343 -104.59 -12.68 81.30
C GLU A 343 -104.36 -14.17 81.02
N TYR A 344 -103.21 -14.55 80.45
CA TYR A 344 -102.88 -15.96 80.19
C TYR A 344 -102.80 -16.81 81.47
N LEU A 345 -102.12 -16.31 82.52
CA LEU A 345 -102.00 -17.03 83.79
C LEU A 345 -103.35 -17.15 84.52
N SER A 346 -104.24 -16.16 84.40
CA SER A 346 -105.60 -16.23 84.94
C SER A 346 -106.50 -17.22 84.20
N ALA A 347 -106.20 -17.51 82.93
CA ALA A 347 -106.89 -18.51 82.11
C ALA A 347 -106.36 -19.94 82.31
N GLY A 348 -105.35 -20.17 83.17
CA GLY A 348 -104.78 -21.48 83.45
C GLY A 348 -103.95 -22.08 82.31
N ILE A 349 -103.50 -21.25 81.36
CA ILE A 349 -102.72 -21.65 80.20
C ILE A 349 -101.29 -21.13 80.37
N GLU A 350 -100.28 -22.00 80.17
CA GLU A 350 -98.92 -21.53 79.88
C GLU A 350 -98.97 -20.84 78.52
N GLY A 351 -99.16 -19.51 78.51
CA GLY A 351 -99.29 -18.74 77.29
C GLY A 351 -98.07 -18.93 76.37
N PRO A 352 -98.26 -18.85 75.04
CA PRO A 352 -97.24 -19.15 74.04
C PRO A 352 -95.98 -18.27 74.19
N ASP A 353 -94.84 -18.75 73.68
CA ASP A 353 -93.65 -17.93 73.46
C ASP A 353 -94.06 -16.69 72.67
N LEU A 354 -93.74 -15.51 73.21
CA LEU A 354 -94.18 -14.23 72.66
C LEU A 354 -93.28 -13.87 71.47
N ASP A 355 -93.47 -14.54 70.33
CA ASP A 355 -92.80 -14.19 69.09
C ASP A 355 -93.45 -12.91 68.51
N TRP A 356 -92.96 -11.74 68.92
CA TRP A 356 -93.31 -10.47 68.30
C TRP A 356 -92.09 -9.71 67.77
N LEU A 357 -92.29 -9.30 66.52
CA LEU A 357 -91.41 -8.71 65.54
C LEU A 357 -90.31 -7.77 66.07
N VAL A 358 -89.09 -8.24 65.83
CA VAL A 358 -87.94 -7.46 65.36
C VAL A 358 -88.41 -6.35 64.41
N GLU A 359 -88.54 -5.12 64.91
CA GLU A 359 -88.34 -3.87 64.16
C GLU A 359 -88.60 -2.67 65.08
N SER A 360 -87.59 -2.34 65.89
CA SER A 360 -87.37 -0.95 66.29
C SER A 360 -85.95 -0.57 65.88
N GLU A 361 -85.83 -0.02 64.67
CA GLU A 361 -84.75 0.90 64.35
C GLU A 361 -84.90 2.11 65.27
N THR A 362 -84.19 2.13 66.39
CA THR A 362 -83.85 3.39 67.05
C THR A 362 -82.55 3.28 67.85
N ALA A 363 -81.65 4.21 67.49
CA ALA A 363 -80.55 4.76 68.27
C ALA A 363 -79.35 3.84 68.55
N GLU A 364 -78.27 4.11 67.80
CA GLU A 364 -76.90 4.07 68.35
C GLU A 364 -76.90 4.75 69.73
N SER A 365 -76.83 3.96 70.79
CA SER A 365 -76.57 4.42 72.16
C SER A 365 -75.15 4.03 72.54
N THR A 366 -74.48 4.97 73.19
CA THR A 366 -73.09 4.88 73.57
C THR A 366 -73.00 4.11 74.88
N ASP A 367 -72.45 2.90 74.83
CA ASP A 367 -72.16 1.99 75.95
C ASP A 367 -73.36 1.14 76.47
N PRO A 368 -73.72 0.04 75.79
CA PRO A 368 -74.86 -0.82 76.17
C PRO A 368 -74.75 -1.40 77.58
N ALA A 369 -73.53 -1.63 78.09
CA ALA A 369 -73.33 -2.19 79.42
C ALA A 369 -73.80 -1.28 80.57
N ARG A 370 -73.78 0.05 80.35
CA ARG A 370 -74.23 1.03 81.34
C ARG A 370 -75.76 1.11 81.40
N ASP A 371 -76.40 1.05 80.23
CA ASP A 371 -77.86 1.02 80.09
C ASP A 371 -78.46 -0.27 80.66
N GLU A 372 -77.79 -1.42 80.50
CA GLU A 372 -78.18 -2.70 81.12
C GLU A 372 -78.19 -2.65 82.65
N SER A 373 -77.12 -2.12 83.27
CA SER A 373 -76.99 -2.08 84.73
C SER A 373 -78.04 -1.18 85.37
N GLU A 374 -78.36 -0.06 84.73
CA GLU A 374 -79.43 0.83 85.19
C GLU A 374 -80.81 0.20 85.02
N PHE A 375 -81.05 -0.48 83.90
CA PHE A 375 -82.31 -1.19 83.64
C PHE A 375 -82.62 -2.22 84.73
N TRP A 376 -81.68 -3.13 85.04
CA TRP A 376 -81.88 -4.14 86.07
C TRP A 376 -81.99 -3.56 87.49
N LYS A 377 -81.24 -2.47 87.79
CA LYS A 377 -81.38 -1.76 89.07
C LYS A 377 -82.78 -1.17 89.23
N ARG A 378 -83.32 -0.52 88.19
CA ARG A 378 -84.69 0.04 88.21
C ARG A 378 -85.74 -1.07 88.37
N LEU A 379 -85.55 -2.22 87.72
CA LEU A 379 -86.43 -3.38 87.87
C LEU A 379 -86.37 -4.03 89.26
N SER A 380 -85.23 -3.98 89.96
CA SER A 380 -85.13 -4.53 91.32
C SER A 380 -85.99 -3.77 92.34
N HIS A 381 -86.32 -2.51 92.08
CA HIS A 381 -87.14 -1.65 92.93
C HIS A 381 -88.64 -1.72 92.64
N LEU A 382 -89.11 -2.68 91.84
CA LEU A 382 -90.52 -2.82 91.44
C LEU A 382 -91.49 -3.05 92.60
N PHE A 383 -91.03 -3.64 93.70
CA PHE A 383 -91.82 -3.80 94.91
C PHE A 383 -91.28 -2.89 96.02
N PRO A 384 -92.10 -1.95 96.54
CA PRO A 384 -91.67 -1.07 97.63
C PRO A 384 -91.25 -1.90 98.85
N ALA A 385 -90.24 -1.45 99.59
CA ALA A 385 -89.78 -2.11 100.82
C ALA A 385 -90.91 -2.31 101.85
N ARG A 386 -91.94 -1.46 101.80
CA ARG A 386 -93.16 -1.59 102.61
C ARG A 386 -93.95 -2.87 102.29
N ARG A 387 -94.01 -3.29 101.02
CA ARG A 387 -94.77 -4.48 100.59
C ARG A 387 -94.02 -5.77 100.93
N THR A 388 -92.69 -5.78 100.82
CA THR A 388 -91.88 -6.90 101.34
C THR A 388 -91.94 -7.00 102.87
N GLN A 389 -91.93 -5.88 103.60
CA GLN A 389 -92.17 -5.88 105.05
C GLN A 389 -93.54 -6.45 105.41
N LEU A 390 -94.59 -6.10 104.66
CA LEU A 390 -95.93 -6.67 104.84
C LEU A 390 -95.92 -8.19 104.67
N TRP A 391 -95.27 -8.73 103.63
CA TRP A 391 -95.14 -10.18 103.46
C TRP A 391 -94.41 -10.84 104.64
N THR A 392 -93.31 -10.26 105.12
CA THR A 392 -92.58 -10.82 106.28
C THR A 392 -93.38 -10.78 107.59
N ASN A 393 -94.23 -9.75 107.78
CA ASN A 393 -95.11 -9.67 108.94
C ASN A 393 -96.28 -10.66 108.84
N VAL A 394 -96.82 -10.88 107.64
CA VAL A 394 -97.82 -11.92 107.39
C VAL A 394 -97.25 -13.30 107.64
N GLU A 395 -96.04 -13.58 107.15
CA GLU A 395 -95.34 -14.84 107.41
C GLU A 395 -95.15 -15.09 108.91
N ARG A 396 -94.67 -14.08 109.66
CA ARG A 396 -94.53 -14.17 111.12
C ARG A 396 -95.88 -14.40 111.81
N GLY A 397 -96.92 -13.66 111.40
CA GLY A 397 -98.27 -13.80 111.95
C GLY A 397 -98.87 -15.19 111.68
N LEU A 398 -98.67 -15.76 110.50
CA LEU A 398 -99.09 -17.13 110.18
C LEU A 398 -98.30 -18.17 110.99
N GLN A 399 -97.01 -17.96 111.23
CA GLN A 399 -96.20 -18.83 112.10
C GLN A 399 -96.70 -18.81 113.55
N GLU A 400 -97.01 -17.63 114.10
CA GLU A 400 -97.59 -17.49 115.44
C GLU A 400 -99.00 -18.12 115.52
N LEU A 401 -99.84 -17.91 114.51
CA LEU A 401 -101.17 -18.54 114.43
C LEU A 401 -101.05 -20.08 114.34
N HIS A 402 -100.07 -20.60 113.60
CA HIS A 402 -99.83 -22.03 113.54
C HIS A 402 -99.39 -22.60 114.91
N SER A 403 -98.52 -21.88 115.64
CA SER A 403 -98.07 -22.28 116.98
C SER A 403 -99.23 -22.34 117.99
N THR A 404 -100.10 -21.34 117.99
CA THR A 404 -101.29 -21.31 118.87
C THR A 404 -102.32 -22.37 118.50
N LEU A 405 -102.47 -22.70 117.21
CA LEU A 405 -103.31 -23.82 116.78
C LEU A 405 -102.77 -25.17 117.27
N LEU A 406 -101.45 -25.38 117.21
CA LEU A 406 -100.80 -26.59 117.76
C LEU A 406 -100.93 -26.68 119.29
N GLU A 407 -100.82 -25.56 120.00
CA GLU A 407 -101.08 -25.53 121.44
C GLU A 407 -102.55 -25.85 121.75
N ARG A 408 -103.48 -25.32 120.96
CA ARG A 408 -104.91 -25.60 121.11
C ARG A 408 -105.24 -27.07 120.88
N THR A 409 -104.64 -27.72 119.88
CA THR A 409 -104.86 -29.16 119.65
C THR A 409 -104.32 -29.99 120.81
N LYS A 410 -103.15 -29.63 121.35
CA LYS A 410 -102.57 -30.29 122.53
C LYS A 410 -103.44 -30.14 123.78
N LEU A 411 -103.99 -28.95 124.02
CA LEU A 411 -104.95 -28.73 125.11
C LEU A 411 -106.24 -29.52 124.90
N TYR A 412 -106.72 -29.63 123.66
CA TYR A 412 -107.87 -30.48 123.33
C TYR A 412 -107.62 -31.96 123.65
N GLU A 413 -106.46 -32.50 123.28
CA GLU A 413 -106.05 -33.87 123.61
C GLU A 413 -105.96 -34.10 125.11
N GLN A 414 -105.38 -33.15 125.86
CA GLN A 414 -105.31 -33.22 127.33
C GLN A 414 -106.70 -33.20 127.99
N ASN A 415 -107.61 -32.35 127.50
CA ASN A 415 -108.96 -32.28 128.03
C ASN A 415 -109.76 -33.55 127.73
N SER A 416 -109.55 -34.15 126.55
CA SER A 416 -110.09 -35.47 126.18
C SER A 416 -109.55 -36.58 127.09
N ALA A 417 -108.26 -36.58 127.40
CA ALA A 417 -107.64 -37.55 128.31
C ALA A 417 -108.18 -37.44 129.76
N ILE A 418 -108.38 -36.22 130.27
CA ILE A 418 -109.01 -35.98 131.58
C ILE A 418 -110.48 -36.45 131.57
N ALA A 419 -111.20 -36.21 130.47
CA ALA A 419 -112.57 -36.72 130.33
C ALA A 419 -112.61 -38.26 130.38
N ALA A 420 -111.67 -38.95 129.74
CA ALA A 420 -111.57 -40.41 129.78
C ALA A 420 -111.26 -40.95 131.19
N GLN A 421 -110.33 -40.32 131.93
CA GLN A 421 -110.01 -40.69 133.32
C GLN A 421 -111.21 -40.53 134.26
N ASN A 422 -111.99 -39.46 134.09
CA ASN A 422 -113.22 -39.26 134.87
C ASN A 422 -114.26 -40.36 134.60
N GLU A 423 -114.31 -40.88 133.37
CA GLU A 423 -115.18 -41.99 132.98
C GLU A 423 -114.73 -43.31 133.66
N GLU A 424 -113.42 -43.58 133.72
CA GLU A 424 -112.84 -44.76 134.38
C GLU A 424 -113.03 -44.75 135.91
N LEU A 425 -112.83 -43.60 136.56
CA LEU A 425 -113.09 -43.44 138.00
C LEU A 425 -114.57 -43.67 138.34
N ARG A 426 -115.49 -43.22 137.48
CA ARG A 426 -116.93 -43.55 137.59
C ARG A 426 -117.22 -45.04 137.36
N GLY A 427 -116.37 -45.75 136.63
CA GLY A 427 -116.41 -47.21 136.49
C GLY A 427 -115.99 -47.92 137.77
N TRP A 428 -114.82 -47.56 138.32
CA TRP A 428 -114.28 -48.11 139.57
C TRP A 428 -115.20 -47.88 140.79
N LEU A 429 -115.83 -46.70 140.86
CA LEU A 429 -116.79 -46.41 141.94
C LEU A 429 -118.01 -47.35 141.89
N ARG A 430 -118.46 -47.74 140.68
CA ARG A 430 -119.55 -48.72 140.53
C ARG A 430 -119.12 -50.12 140.93
N GLU A 431 -117.89 -50.51 140.63
CA GLU A 431 -117.34 -51.83 140.95
C GLU A 431 -117.10 -52.03 142.46
N HIS A 432 -116.65 -50.99 143.16
CA HIS A 432 -116.50 -51.03 144.62
C HIS A 432 -117.83 -51.02 145.38
N LEU A 433 -118.89 -50.41 144.84
CA LEU A 433 -120.23 -50.47 145.44
C LEU A 433 -120.87 -51.86 145.35
N ALA A 434 -120.40 -52.72 144.44
CA ALA A 434 -120.96 -54.06 144.18
C ALA A 434 -120.18 -55.23 144.83
N SER A 435 -119.14 -54.95 145.63
CA SER A 435 -118.28 -55.99 146.22
C SER A 435 -118.94 -56.68 147.43
N GLU A 436 -118.84 -58.02 147.50
CA GLU A 436 -119.45 -58.91 148.50
C GLU A 436 -118.97 -58.68 149.95
N VAL A 437 -117.96 -57.83 150.18
CA VAL A 437 -117.55 -57.35 151.51
C VAL A 437 -118.61 -56.43 152.13
N ASN A 438 -119.47 -55.83 151.30
CA ASN A 438 -120.53 -54.91 151.72
C ASN A 438 -121.67 -55.62 152.49
N ASP A 439 -121.88 -56.92 152.24
CA ASP A 439 -122.94 -57.75 152.86
C ASP A 439 -122.46 -58.52 154.11
N GLN A 440 -121.16 -58.51 154.40
CA GLN A 440 -120.55 -59.24 155.52
C GLN A 440 -120.35 -58.37 156.78
N LEU A 441 -120.71 -57.08 156.71
CA LEU A 441 -120.53 -56.13 157.80
C LEU A 441 -121.86 -55.88 158.51
N ILE A 442 -121.83 -55.93 159.85
CA ILE A 442 -122.99 -55.74 160.75
C ILE A 442 -123.65 -54.35 160.58
N VAL A 443 -122.99 -53.40 159.91
CA VAL A 443 -123.58 -52.17 159.34
C VAL A 443 -122.97 -51.87 157.96
N PRO A 444 -123.75 -51.85 156.86
CA PRO A 444 -123.23 -51.59 155.52
C PRO A 444 -122.89 -50.11 155.22
N PRO A 445 -121.73 -49.81 154.59
CA PRO A 445 -121.24 -48.46 154.23
C PRO A 445 -122.16 -47.59 153.36
N ALA A 446 -123.19 -48.14 152.72
CA ALA A 446 -124.17 -47.35 151.95
C ALA A 446 -124.91 -46.30 152.79
N ARG A 447 -125.00 -46.49 154.12
CA ARG A 447 -125.58 -45.50 155.04
C ARG A 447 -124.63 -44.39 155.47
N ILE A 448 -123.33 -44.51 155.19
CA ILE A 448 -122.32 -43.49 155.55
C ILE A 448 -122.12 -42.47 154.41
N VAL A 449 -122.51 -42.81 153.18
CA VAL A 449 -122.28 -41.95 152.00
C VAL A 449 -123.05 -40.61 152.03
N HIS A 450 -123.93 -40.36 152.98
CA HIS A 450 -124.86 -39.22 152.94
C HIS A 450 -124.66 -38.11 153.97
N GLU A 451 -123.58 -38.12 154.76
CA GLU A 451 -123.30 -37.02 155.68
C GLU A 451 -122.29 -36.03 155.09
N GLU A 452 -122.84 -34.84 154.79
CA GLU A 452 -122.17 -33.53 154.79
C GLU A 452 -121.55 -32.97 153.49
N PRO A 453 -121.63 -31.62 153.29
CA PRO A 453 -122.55 -31.07 152.28
C PRO A 453 -121.89 -30.22 151.19
N ALA A 454 -122.63 -30.07 150.09
CA ALA A 454 -122.39 -29.12 149.03
C ALA A 454 -122.81 -27.68 149.41
N VAL A 455 -121.89 -26.72 149.26
CA VAL A 455 -122.12 -25.26 149.11
C VAL A 455 -120.95 -24.75 148.27
N VAL A 456 -121.00 -24.61 146.95
CA VAL A 456 -121.66 -23.60 146.10
C VAL A 456 -121.53 -22.16 146.62
N MET A 457 -120.53 -21.46 146.09
CA MET A 457 -120.43 -20.01 145.85
C MET A 457 -119.37 -19.88 144.73
N SER A 458 -119.66 -19.75 143.43
CA SER A 458 -120.51 -18.82 142.67
C SER A 458 -119.99 -17.37 142.64
N GLY A 459 -119.85 -16.83 141.43
CA GLY A 459 -119.53 -15.43 141.11
C GLY A 459 -118.33 -15.34 140.16
N ALA A 460 -118.41 -15.47 138.82
CA ALA A 460 -119.31 -14.82 137.86
C ALA A 460 -119.34 -13.29 137.99
N GLN A 461 -118.69 -12.58 137.04
CA GLN A 461 -118.83 -11.16 136.58
C GLN A 461 -117.45 -10.70 136.06
N ARG A 462 -117.23 -10.01 134.93
CA ARG A 462 -117.97 -9.32 133.86
C ARG A 462 -116.94 -9.22 132.70
N VAL A 463 -117.30 -9.50 131.45
CA VAL A 463 -117.75 -8.49 130.48
C VAL A 463 -116.83 -7.28 130.41
N ALA A 464 -116.08 -7.14 129.30
CA ALA A 464 -116.03 -5.96 128.42
C ALA A 464 -114.64 -5.76 127.79
N MET A 465 -114.54 -6.02 126.49
CA MET A 465 -113.93 -5.18 125.43
C MET A 465 -113.84 -6.08 124.19
N ARG A 466 -114.82 -5.97 123.28
CA ARG A 466 -114.71 -5.19 122.04
C ARG A 466 -113.72 -5.86 121.08
N GLN A 467 -114.20 -6.48 120.00
CA GLN A 467 -114.42 -5.77 118.73
C GLN A 467 -113.36 -4.70 118.48
N ARG A 468 -112.28 -5.09 117.81
CA ARG A 468 -111.90 -4.57 116.49
C ARG A 468 -111.19 -5.65 115.71
#